data_AF-A0A953EUV9-F1
#
_entry.id   AF-A0A953EUV9-F1
#
_cell.length_a   1.000
_cell.length_b   1.000
_cell.length_c   1.000
_cell.angle_alpha   90.00
_cell.angle_beta   90.00
_cell.angle_gamma   90.00
#
_symmetry.space_group_name_H-M   'P 1'
#
loop_
_entity.id
_entity.type
_entity.pdbx_description
1 polymer ?
#
loop_
_entity_poly.entity_id
_entity_poly.type
_entity_poly.pdbx_seq_one_letter_code
_entity_poly.pdbx_strand_id
1 'polypeptide(L)' 'MVRVSMHDGRLSTDRTAGGRGAWLCPETTCVETAVKRKALPRALRCEVGSEAIEALRAAIVTGSAFSQGARS' A
#
# COMPACT_ATOMS: atom_id res chain seq x y z
N MET A 1 -2.68 -11.01 -6.54
CA MET A 1 -2.85 -10.26 -5.28
C MET A 1 -1.54 -9.56 -4.94
N VAL A 2 -1.63 -8.32 -4.45
CA VAL A 2 -0.52 -7.47 -4.04
C VAL A 2 -0.51 -7.42 -2.52
N ARG A 3 0.64 -7.68 -1.89
CA ARG A 3 0.81 -7.43 -0.46
C ARG A 3 1.17 -5.97 -0.30
N VAL A 4 0.44 -5.24 0.52
CA VAL A 4 0.71 -3.85 0.89
C VAL A 4 1.16 -3.84 2.34
N SER A 5 2.31 -3.25 2.61
CA SER A 5 2.96 -3.24 3.92
C SER A 5 3.32 -1.80 4.29
N MET A 6 3.37 -1.47 5.59
CA MET A 6 3.88 -0.18 6.05
C MET A 6 5.30 -0.35 6.59
N HIS A 7 6.25 0.42 6.05
CA HIS A 7 7.64 0.49 6.50
C HIS A 7 8.03 1.95 6.70
N ASP A 8 8.41 2.31 7.93
CA ASP A 8 8.89 3.67 8.28
C ASP A 8 7.94 4.78 7.80
N GLY A 9 6.63 4.55 7.92
CA GLY A 9 5.59 5.49 7.48
C GLY A 9 5.29 5.46 5.97
N ARG A 10 5.82 4.48 5.23
CA ARG A 10 5.69 4.37 3.77
C ARG A 10 5.01 3.06 3.35
N LEU A 11 4.11 3.15 2.38
CA LEU A 11 3.52 1.95 1.78
C LEU A 11 4.52 1.28 0.82
N SER A 12 4.66 -0.04 0.97
CA SER A 12 5.49 -0.89 0.14
C SER A 12 4.67 -2.06 -0.37
N THR A 13 4.91 -2.48 -1.62
CA THR A 13 4.31 -3.70 -2.16
C THR A 13 5.23 -4.93 -2.06
N ASP A 14 6.31 -4.81 -1.30
CA ASP A 14 7.27 -5.91 -1.10
C ASP A 14 6.63 -7.03 -0.25
N ARG A 15 6.74 -8.25 -0.77
CA ARG A 15 6.21 -9.47 -0.14
C ARG A 15 7.08 -9.95 1.01
N THR A 16 8.36 -9.61 1.01
CA THR A 16 9.36 -10.03 1.99
C THR A 16 9.50 -9.05 3.15
N ALA A 17 8.87 -7.89 3.02
CA ALA A 17 8.91 -6.81 3.99
C ALA A 17 8.36 -7.24 5.36
N GLY A 18 9.13 -7.07 6.44
CA GLY A 18 8.75 -7.48 7.79
C GLY A 18 7.54 -6.71 8.37
N GLY A 19 6.81 -7.31 9.31
CA GLY A 19 5.70 -6.63 10.00
C GLY A 19 4.32 -6.83 9.36
N ARG A 20 3.39 -5.90 9.64
CA ARG A 20 1.98 -6.01 9.24
C ARG A 20 1.82 -5.76 7.74
N GLY A 21 1.07 -6.62 7.08
CA GLY A 21 0.69 -6.46 5.68
C GLY A 21 -0.80 -6.70 5.45
N ALA A 22 -1.32 -6.09 4.40
CA ALA A 22 -2.67 -6.26 3.88
C ALA A 22 -2.60 -6.83 2.47
N TRP A 23 -3.49 -7.74 2.13
CA TRP A 23 -3.60 -8.25 0.76
C TRP A 23 -4.67 -7.47 0.01
N LEU A 24 -4.29 -6.98 -1.16
CA LEU A 24 -5.16 -6.25 -2.07
C LEU A 24 -5.18 -6.96 -3.43
N CYS A 25 -6.29 -6.86 -4.16
CA CYS A 25 -6.29 -7.24 -5.56
C CYS A 25 -5.46 -6.22 -6.38
N PRO A 26 -4.84 -6.63 -7.51
CA PRO A 26 -4.04 -5.75 -8.37
C PRO A 26 -4.93 -4.89 -9.27
N GLU A 27 -5.99 -4.27 -8.74
CA GLU A 27 -6.88 -3.39 -9.49
C GLU A 27 -7.12 -2.09 -8.71
N THR A 28 -7.31 -0.99 -9.45
CA THR A 28 -7.57 0.34 -8.87
C THR A 28 -8.89 0.38 -8.09
N THR A 29 -9.89 -0.38 -8.52
CA THR A 29 -11.19 -0.56 -7.85
C THR A 29 -11.03 -1.10 -6.42
N CYS A 30 -10.09 -2.02 -6.20
CA CYS A 30 -9.77 -2.54 -4.87
C CYS A 30 -9.12 -1.48 -3.99
N VAL A 31 -8.24 -0.64 -4.55
CA VAL A 31 -7.62 0.47 -3.79
C VAL A 31 -8.70 1.41 -3.29
N GLU A 32 -9.61 1.84 -4.17
CA GLU A 32 -10.71 2.75 -3.83
C GLU A 32 -11.61 2.19 -2.74
N THR A 33 -11.96 0.91 -2.87
CA THR A 33 -12.77 0.22 -1.87
C THR A 33 -12.04 0.16 -0.53
N ALA A 34 -10.73 -0.11 -0.54
CA ALA A 34 -9.90 -0.15 0.66
C ALA A 34 -9.77 1.22 1.34
N VAL A 35 -9.69 2.31 0.55
CA VAL A 35 -9.68 3.69 1.06
C VAL A 35 -11.03 4.02 1.71
N LYS A 36 -12.13 3.82 0.97
CA LYS A 36 -13.50 4.13 1.43
C LYS A 36 -13.83 3.40 2.73
N ARG A 37 -13.38 2.14 2.87
CA ARG A 37 -13.63 1.30 4.06
C ARG A 37 -12.59 1.46 5.16
N LYS A 38 -11.58 2.33 5.00
CA LYS A 38 -10.43 2.45 5.91
C LYS A 38 -9.75 1.10 6.19
N ALA A 39 -9.71 0.22 5.19
CA ALA A 39 -9.20 -1.15 5.32
C ALA A 39 -7.67 -1.16 5.52
N LEU A 40 -6.93 -0.30 4.82
CA LEU A 40 -5.46 -0.21 4.95
C LEU A 40 -5.05 0.28 6.35
N PRO A 41 -5.56 1.42 6.88
CA PRO A 41 -5.26 1.84 8.24
C PRO A 41 -5.59 0.78 9.29
N ARG A 42 -6.72 0.09 9.14
CA ARG A 42 -7.16 -0.98 10.06
C ARG A 42 -6.22 -2.19 10.04
N ALA A 43 -5.80 -2.62 8.85
CA ALA A 43 -4.93 -3.79 8.69
C ALA A 43 -3.48 -3.50 9.13
N LEU A 44 -2.96 -2.34 8.74
CA LEU A 44 -1.58 -1.91 9.02
C LEU A 44 -1.42 -1.32 10.43
N ARG A 45 -2.53 -0.96 11.09
CA ARG A 45 -2.57 -0.29 12.41
C ARG A 45 -1.76 1.00 12.45
N CYS A 46 -1.85 1.79 11.38
CA CYS A 46 -1.20 3.09 11.26
C CYS A 46 -2.08 4.01 10.43
N GLU A 47 -1.83 5.31 10.50
CA GLU A 47 -2.41 6.25 9.56
C GLU A 47 -1.81 6.03 8.17
N VAL A 48 -2.63 6.20 7.15
CA VAL A 48 -2.21 6.09 5.75
C VAL A 48 -2.64 7.39 5.07
N GLY A 49 -1.65 8.23 4.75
CA GLY A 49 -1.87 9.52 4.10
C GLY A 49 -2.31 9.38 2.64
N SER A 50 -2.92 10.44 2.11
CA SER A 50 -3.36 10.51 0.71
C SER A 50 -2.20 10.30 -0.27
N GLU A 51 -1.02 10.86 0.00
CA GLU A 51 0.17 10.68 -0.83
C GLU A 51 0.56 9.19 -0.97
N ALA A 52 0.52 8.44 0.12
CA ALA A 52 0.81 7.02 0.11
C ALA A 52 -0.24 6.22 -0.67
N ILE A 53 -1.51 6.61 -0.58
CA ILE A 53 -2.61 6.02 -1.36
C ILE A 53 -2.38 6.25 -2.85
N GLU A 54 -2.04 7.48 -3.26
CA GLU A 54 -1.80 7.81 -4.67
C GLU A 54 -0.59 7.06 -5.22
N ALA A 55 0.49 6.94 -4.45
CA ALA A 55 1.64 6.11 -4.80
C ALA A 55 1.26 4.63 -5.01
N LEU A 56 0.42 4.08 -4.12
CA LEU A 56 -0.10 2.72 -4.25
C LEU A 56 -0.96 2.55 -5.51
N ARG A 57 -1.82 3.51 -5.83
CA ARG A 57 -2.63 3.49 -7.07
C ARG A 57 -1.75 3.44 -8.32
N ALA A 58 -0.75 4.31 -8.39
CA ALA A 58 0.19 4.37 -9.51
C ALA A 58 0.97 3.05 -9.67
N ALA A 59 1.40 2.45 -8.56
CA ALA A 59 2.09 1.15 -8.56
C ALA A 59 1.21 0.02 -9.11
N ILE A 60 -0.08 0.00 -8.75
CA ILE A 60 -1.03 -1.01 -9.23
C ILE A 60 -1.30 -0.88 -10.73
N VAL A 61 -1.44 0.34 -11.25
CA VAL A 61 -1.60 0.58 -12.70
C VAL A 61 -0.35 0.15 -13.47
N THR A 62 0.83 0.37 -12.91
CA THR A 62 2.12 0.03 -13.55
C THR A 62 2.44 -1.46 -13.45
N GLY A 63 1.84 -2.19 -12.50
CA GLY A 63 2.11 -3.61 -12.27
C GLY A 63 3.50 -3.90 -11.69
N SER A 64 4.20 -2.91 -11.14
CA SER A 64 5.57 -3.06 -10.62
C SER A 64 5.61 -3.18 -9.10
N ALA A 65 6.54 -3.97 -8.58
CA ALA A 65 6.86 -3.97 -7.15
C ALA A 65 7.45 -2.59 -6.79
N PHE A 66 6.78 -1.89 -5.87
CA PHE A 66 7.10 -0.53 -5.50
C PHE A 66 7.52 -0.45 -4.03
N SER A 67 8.72 0.07 -3.82
CA SER A 67 9.21 0.57 -2.54
C SER A 67 9.60 2.03 -2.76
N GLN A 68 8.70 2.99 -2.51
CA GLN A 68 9.14 4.38 -2.47
C GLN A 68 9.99 4.59 -1.21
N GLY A 69 11.30 4.37 -1.36
CA GLY A 69 12.30 4.94 -0.48
C GLY A 69 12.74 6.27 -1.05
N ALA A 70 12.40 7.38 -0.40
CA ALA A 70 13.21 8.58 -0.55
C ALA A 70 14.51 8.30 0.17
N ARG A 71 15.61 8.31 -0.57
CA ARG A 71 16.94 8.47 -0.02
C ARG A 71 17.02 9.89 0.55
N SER A 72 17.35 9.99 1.82
CA SER A 72 17.98 11.17 2.43
C SER A 72 18.60 10.74 3.73
#